data_AF-A0A2M7B7B6-F1
#
_entry.id   AF-A0A2M7B7B6-F1
#
_cell.length_a   1.000
_cell.length_b   1.000
_cell.length_c   1.000
_cell.angle_alpha   90.00
_cell.angle_beta   90.00
_cell.angle_gamma   90.00
#
_symmetry.space_group_name_H-M   'P 1'
#
loop_
_entity.id
_entity.type
_entity.pdbx_description
1 polymer ?
#
loop_
_entity_poly.entity_id
_entity_poly.type
_entity_poly.pdbx_seq_one_letter_code
_entity_poly.pdbx_strand_id
1 'polypeptide(L)'
;KGLEDWINKHNNYSSREAADVLSGNYGRGKKKFYYWLPLFCRAFLYFIYRYFFRLGFLDGKEGLIFHFLQGFWYRFLVDAKLFEIKRVGIEKSIKV
;
A
#
# COMPACT_ATOMS: atom_id res chain seq x y z
N LYS A 1 12.19 -1.91 20.78
CA LYS A 1 11.48 -1.32 19.61
C LYS A 1 12.43 -1.37 18.42
N GLY A 2 12.35 -2.43 17.63
CA GLY A 2 13.21 -2.66 16.46
C GLY A 2 12.46 -2.51 15.14
N LEU A 3 13.18 -2.72 14.03
CA LEU A 3 12.60 -2.72 12.69
C LEU A 3 11.54 -3.83 12.53
N GLU A 4 11.75 -4.99 13.16
CA GLU A 4 10.81 -6.11 13.11
C GLU A 4 9.46 -5.77 13.76
N ASP A 5 9.46 -5.17 14.96
CA ASP A 5 8.24 -4.67 15.59
C ASP A 5 7.49 -3.68 14.69
N TRP A 6 8.23 -2.83 13.98
CA TRP A 6 7.68 -1.83 13.07
C TRP A 6 7.09 -2.48 11.83
N ILE A 7 7.78 -3.44 11.22
CA ILE A 7 7.31 -4.21 10.06
C ILE A 7 6.05 -4.98 10.44
N ASN A 8 6.03 -5.66 11.59
CA ASN A 8 4.88 -6.43 12.05
C ASN A 8 3.64 -5.54 12.26
N LYS A 9 3.82 -4.32 12.78
CA LYS A 9 2.73 -3.33 12.87
C LYS A 9 2.21 -2.94 11.49
N HIS A 10 3.09 -2.65 10.53
CA HIS A 10 2.71 -2.28 9.17
C HIS A 10 2.03 -3.44 8.42
N ASN A 11 2.46 -4.68 8.70
CA ASN A 11 1.81 -5.86 8.18
C ASN A 11 0.36 -5.96 8.69
N ASN A 12 0.15 -5.78 10.01
CA ASN A 12 -1.18 -5.78 10.60
C ASN A 12 -2.06 -4.63 10.06
N TYR A 13 -1.51 -3.43 9.90
CA TYR A 13 -2.23 -2.29 9.33
C TYR A 13 -2.60 -2.51 7.87
N SER A 14 -1.69 -3.05 7.06
CA SER A 14 -1.99 -3.32 5.65
C SER A 14 -3.05 -4.41 5.48
N SER A 15 -3.09 -5.42 6.36
CA SER A 15 -4.19 -6.40 6.37
C SER A 15 -5.54 -5.75 6.66
N ARG A 16 -5.60 -4.87 7.67
CA ARG A 16 -6.82 -4.12 8.02
C ARG A 16 -7.27 -3.22 6.87
N GLU A 17 -6.35 -2.45 6.28
CA GLU A 17 -6.66 -1.57 5.15
C GLU A 17 -7.16 -2.36 3.93
N ALA A 18 -6.57 -3.52 3.64
CA ALA A 18 -7.07 -4.40 2.58
C ALA A 18 -8.49 -4.91 2.86
N ALA A 19 -8.79 -5.31 4.10
CA ALA A 19 -10.13 -5.73 4.52
C ALA A 19 -11.15 -4.59 4.44
N ASP A 20 -10.79 -3.37 4.84
CA ASP A 20 -11.64 -2.17 4.72
C ASP A 20 -11.98 -1.89 3.25
N VAL A 21 -10.98 -2.01 2.37
CA VAL A 21 -11.18 -1.83 0.92
C VAL A 21 -12.11 -2.91 0.36
N LEU A 22 -11.95 -4.17 0.75
CA LEU A 22 -12.82 -5.25 0.26
C LEU A 22 -14.26 -5.15 0.79
N SER A 23 -14.43 -4.69 2.03
CA SER A 23 -15.75 -4.51 2.64
C SER A 23 -16.51 -3.28 2.15
N GLY A 24 -15.92 -2.47 1.26
CA GLY A 24 -16.54 -1.25 0.79
C GLY A 24 -16.35 -0.05 1.73
N ASN A 25 -15.62 -0.21 2.82
CA ASN A 25 -15.35 0.81 3.83
C ASN A 25 -14.15 1.69 3.46
N TYR A 26 -14.09 2.17 2.21
CA TYR A 26 -13.00 3.01 1.70
C TYR A 26 -12.95 4.41 2.36
N GLY A 27 -13.96 4.80 3.15
CA GLY A 27 -14.19 6.20 3.55
C GLY A 27 -14.77 7.05 2.41
N ARG A 28 -14.92 8.37 2.63
CA ARG A 28 -15.51 9.30 1.63
C ARG A 28 -14.44 10.07 0.83
N GLY A 29 -14.79 10.48 -0.39
CA GLY A 29 -14.01 11.44 -1.19
C GLY A 29 -12.68 10.88 -1.73
N LYS A 30 -11.56 11.50 -1.32
CA LYS A 30 -10.21 11.30 -1.89
C LYS A 30 -9.73 9.83 -1.90
N LYS A 31 -10.14 9.03 -0.91
CA LYS A 31 -9.80 7.60 -0.85
C LYS A 31 -10.44 6.79 -1.98
N LYS A 32 -11.67 7.12 -2.40
CA LYS A 32 -12.35 6.42 -3.49
C LYS A 32 -11.59 6.60 -4.81
N PHE A 33 -11.16 7.83 -5.10
CA PHE A 33 -10.31 8.12 -6.26
C PHE A 33 -8.95 7.39 -6.17
N TYR A 34 -8.34 7.38 -4.99
CA TYR A 34 -7.09 6.66 -4.77
C TYR A 34 -7.19 5.15 -5.09
N TYR A 35 -8.28 4.48 -4.67
CA TYR A 35 -8.48 3.06 -4.95
C TYR A 35 -9.02 2.76 -6.36
N TRP A 36 -9.47 3.78 -7.09
CA TRP A 36 -9.85 3.66 -8.50
C TRP A 36 -8.63 3.51 -9.42
N LEU A 37 -7.47 4.04 -9.02
CA LEU A 37 -6.22 3.85 -9.76
C LEU A 37 -5.81 2.37 -9.82
N PRO A 38 -5.13 1.95 -10.91
CA PRO A 38 -4.65 0.59 -11.06
C PRO A 38 -3.75 0.18 -9.89
N LEU A 39 -3.86 -1.11 -9.52
CA LEU A 39 -3.04 -1.71 -8.47
C LEU A 39 -1.56 -1.49 -8.77
N PHE A 40 -0.77 -1.27 -7.72
CA PHE A 40 0.67 -1.00 -7.74
C PHE A 40 1.07 0.34 -8.34
N CYS A 41 0.44 0.81 -9.42
CA CYS A 41 0.73 2.11 -10.03
C CYS A 41 0.56 3.27 -9.02
N ARG A 42 -0.47 3.21 -8.17
CA ARG A 42 -0.69 4.22 -7.12
C ARG A 42 0.44 4.27 -6.10
N ALA A 43 1.03 3.14 -5.73
CA ALA A 43 2.17 3.09 -4.83
C ALA A 43 3.42 3.73 -5.46
N PHE A 44 3.67 3.43 -6.74
CA PHE A 44 4.75 4.04 -7.52
C PHE A 44 4.58 5.55 -7.67
N LEU A 45 3.40 6.02 -8.09
CA LEU A 45 3.11 7.45 -8.24
C LEU A 45 3.25 8.19 -6.91
N TYR A 46 2.74 7.60 -5.82
CA TYR A 46 2.88 8.19 -4.49
C TYR A 46 4.35 8.29 -4.03
N PHE A 47 5.15 7.27 -4.32
CA PHE A 47 6.58 7.28 -4.02
C PHE A 47 7.34 8.33 -4.83
N ILE A 48 7.13 8.39 -6.15
CA ILE A 48 7.78 9.38 -7.02
C ILE A 48 7.42 10.80 -6.56
N TYR A 49 6.14 11.04 -6.29
CA TYR A 49 5.67 12.33 -5.77
C TYR A 49 6.39 12.69 -4.46
N ARG A 50 6.43 11.77 -3.49
CA ARG A 50 7.02 12.06 -2.18
C ARG A 50 8.54 12.14 -2.20
N TYR A 51 9.22 11.37 -3.04
CA TYR A 51 10.68 11.33 -3.07
C TYR A 51 11.26 12.49 -3.88
N PHE A 52 10.74 12.76 -5.08
CA PHE A 52 11.27 13.79 -5.97
C PHE A 52 10.62 15.16 -5.75
N PHE A 53 9.29 15.24 -5.71
CA PHE A 53 8.59 16.54 -5.64
C PHE A 53 8.55 17.12 -4.23
N ARG A 54 8.62 16.29 -3.19
CA ARG A 54 8.78 16.76 -1.80
C ARG A 54 10.22 16.79 -1.33
N LEU A 55 11.19 16.68 -2.25
CA LEU A 55 12.62 16.80 -1.97
C LEU A 55 13.14 15.79 -0.92
N GLY A 56 12.51 14.62 -0.82
CA GLY A 56 12.93 13.56 0.12
C GLY A 56 14.30 12.94 -0.20
N PHE A 57 14.85 13.23 -1.38
CA PHE A 57 16.22 12.87 -1.73
C PHE A 57 17.28 13.72 -1.01
N LEU A 58 16.92 14.89 -0.45
CA LEU A 58 17.85 15.75 0.28
C LEU A 58 18.38 15.10 1.56
N ASP A 59 17.57 14.22 2.17
CA ASP A 59 17.93 13.44 3.36
C ASP A 59 18.83 12.21 3.03
N GLY A 60 19.26 12.07 1.77
CA GLY A 60 20.19 11.03 1.33
C GLY A 60 19.67 9.61 1.55
N LYS A 61 20.53 8.74 2.10
CA LYS A 61 20.24 7.31 2.31
C LYS A 61 19.11 7.08 3.32
N GLU A 62 19.02 7.90 4.36
CA GLU A 62 18.02 7.75 5.42
C GLU A 62 16.64 8.19 4.91
N GLY A 63 16.59 9.29 4.15
CA GLY A 63 15.40 9.72 3.43
C GLY A 63 14.88 8.67 2.46
N LEU A 64 15.78 8.04 1.69
CA LEU A 64 15.43 6.94 0.81
C LEU A 64 14.80 5.78 1.58
N ILE A 65 15.45 5.29 2.65
CA ILE A 65 14.94 4.18 3.46
C ILE A 65 13.57 4.52 4.05
N PHE A 66 13.42 5.72 4.60
CA PHE A 66 12.17 6.17 5.18
C PHE A 66 11.06 6.26 4.14
N HIS A 67 11.26 6.97 3.03
CA HIS A 67 10.23 7.12 2.00
C HIS A 67 9.90 5.82 1.28
N PHE A 68 10.89 4.94 1.11
CA PHE A 68 10.70 3.64 0.51
C PHE A 68 9.91 2.72 1.45
N LEU A 69 10.35 2.50 2.68
CA LEU A 69 9.66 1.59 3.61
C LEU A 69 8.30 2.14 4.06
N GLN A 70 8.24 3.41 4.43
CA GLN A 70 7.02 4.02 4.97
C GLN A 70 6.00 4.34 3.87
N GLY A 71 6.46 4.83 2.72
CA GLY A 71 5.60 5.31 1.64
C GLY A 71 5.31 4.23 0.60
N PHE A 72 6.36 3.75 -0.06
CA PHE A 72 6.23 2.82 -1.17
C PHE A 72 5.84 1.42 -0.71
N TRP A 73 6.68 0.80 0.12
CA TRP A 73 6.54 -0.59 0.54
C TRP A 73 5.21 -0.84 1.24
N TYR A 74 4.78 0.05 2.14
CA TYR A 74 3.48 -0.09 2.80
C TYR A 74 2.32 -0.11 1.80
N ARG A 75 2.27 0.82 0.85
CA ARG A 75 1.19 0.88 -0.16
C ARG A 75 1.25 -0.28 -1.12
N PHE A 76 2.45 -0.69 -1.50
CA PHE A 76 2.66 -1.86 -2.33
C PHE A 76 2.20 -3.14 -1.63
N LEU A 77 2.45 -3.27 -0.32
CA LEU A 77 2.01 -4.42 0.48
C LEU A 77 0.49 -4.51 0.57
N VAL A 78 -0.21 -3.38 0.76
CA VAL A 78 -1.69 -3.33 0.70
C VAL A 78 -2.20 -3.81 -0.66
N ASP A 79 -1.59 -3.32 -1.75
CA ASP A 79 -1.98 -3.69 -3.12
C ASP A 79 -1.73 -5.17 -3.42
N ALA A 80 -0.61 -5.72 -2.93
CA ALA A 80 -0.27 -7.13 -3.06
C ALA A 80 -1.30 -8.03 -2.36
N LYS A 81 -1.71 -7.68 -1.14
CA LYS A 81 -2.76 -8.40 -0.40
C LYS A 81 -4.11 -8.33 -1.11
N LEU A 82 -4.48 -7.16 -1.63
CA LEU A 82 -5.69 -7.00 -2.42
C LEU A 82 -5.66 -7.85 -3.70
N PHE A 83 -4.52 -7.90 -4.37
CA PHE A 83 -4.32 -8.72 -5.58
C PHE A 83 -4.45 -10.22 -5.25
N GLU A 84 -3.80 -10.69 -4.19
CA GLU A 84 -3.88 -12.07 -3.73
C GLU A 84 -5.33 -12.49 -3.44
N ILE A 85 -6.06 -11.68 -2.65
CA ILE A 85 -7.45 -11.99 -2.29
C ILE A 85 -8.35 -12.00 -3.51
N LYS A 86 -8.20 -11.04 -4.44
CA LYS A 86 -8.94 -11.03 -5.70
C LYS A 86 -8.66 -12.27 -6.54
N ARG A 87 -7.40 -12.69 -6.65
CA ARG A 87 -7.01 -13.90 -7.39
C ARG A 87 -7.61 -15.16 -6.78
N VAL A 88 -7.50 -15.33 -5.46
CA VAL A 88 -8.07 -16.48 -4.74
C VAL A 88 -9.60 -16.51 -4.85
N GLY A 89 -10.26 -15.35 -4.75
CA GLY A 89 -11.71 -15.25 -4.95
C GLY A 89 -12.14 -15.71 -6.34
N ILE A 90 -11.44 -15.23 -7.38
CA ILE A 90 -11.67 -15.64 -8.78
C ILE A 90 -11.46 -17.15 -8.95
N GLU A 91 -10.37 -17.71 -8.42
CA GLU A 91 -10.08 -19.15 -8.49
C GLU A 91 -11.17 -20.01 -7.83
N LYS A 92 -11.75 -19.55 -6.71
CA LYS A 92 -12.89 -20.24 -6.07
C LYS A 92 -14.14 -20.17 -6.93
N SER A 93 -14.48 -19.01 -7.50
CA SER A 93 -15.67 -18.85 -8.34
C SER A 93 -15.64 -19.65 -9.65
N ILE A 94 -14.45 -19.94 -10.19
CA ILE A 94 -14.29 -20.76 -11.41
C ILE A 94 -14.41 -22.27 -11.10
N LYS A 95 -14.18 -22.68 -9.84
CA LYS A 95 -14.20 -24.09 -9.41
C LYS A 95 -15.53 -24.56 -8.80
N VAL A 96 -16.53 -23.68 -8.68
CA VAL A 96 -17.91 -24.00 -8.26
C VAL A 96 -18.77 -24.16 -9.52
#